data_AF-A0A530R2J7-F1
#
_entry.id   AF-A0A530R2J7-F1
#
_cell.length_a   1.000
_cell.length_b   1.000
_cell.length_c   1.000
_cell.angle_alpha   90.00
_cell.angle_beta   90.00
_cell.angle_gamma   90.00
#
_symmetry.space_group_name_H-M   'P 1'
#
loop_
_entity.id
_entity.type
_entity.pdbx_description
1 polymer ?
#
loop_
_entity_poly.entity_id
_entity_poly.type
_entity_poly.pdbx_seq_one_letter_code
_entity_poly.pdbx_strand_id
1 'polypeptide(L)'
;MKARRTNSRDKILAAAADVARETGPGSLSLDAVGGESPLATYIKLSAEHAEESKPSASWIFSAIAEDPDFLTPIKSFRRQVFERLKGETPDLKALLVCYLAIEGLRSMNLFDSDVLSQDERRLLVSSLLEIAG
;
A
#
# COMPACT_ATOMS: atom_id res chain seq x y z
N MET A 1 -36.35 20.20 16.23
CA MET A 1 -35.32 19.20 15.86
C MET A 1 -33.97 19.88 15.89
N LYS A 2 -33.05 19.48 16.78
CA LYS A 2 -31.75 20.16 16.96
C LYS A 2 -30.73 19.52 16.00
N ALA A 3 -30.21 20.28 15.04
CA ALA A 3 -29.22 19.80 14.08
C ALA A 3 -28.00 19.22 14.83
N ARG A 4 -27.67 17.96 14.56
CA ARG A 4 -26.53 17.25 15.15
C ARG A 4 -25.26 17.96 14.67
N ARG A 5 -24.57 18.65 15.57
CA ARG A 5 -23.25 19.25 15.30
C ARG A 5 -22.30 18.14 14.88
N THR A 6 -21.79 18.21 13.65
CA THR A 6 -20.70 17.35 13.14
C THR A 6 -19.51 17.50 14.08
N ASN A 7 -19.22 16.47 14.86
CA ASN A 7 -18.11 16.52 15.81
C ASN A 7 -16.78 16.31 15.06
N SER A 8 -15.66 16.53 15.73
CA SER A 8 -14.33 16.34 15.13
C SER A 8 -14.11 14.91 14.62
N ARG A 9 -14.77 13.90 15.22
CA ARG A 9 -14.70 12.48 14.82
C ARG A 9 -15.30 12.25 13.42
N ASP A 10 -16.48 12.83 13.14
CA ASP A 10 -17.11 12.71 11.82
C ASP A 10 -16.23 13.33 10.72
N LYS A 11 -15.50 14.40 11.05
CA LYS A 11 -14.57 15.06 10.12
C LYS A 11 -13.29 14.25 9.89
N ILE A 12 -12.76 13.62 10.94
CA ILE A 12 -11.57 12.76 10.84
C ILE A 12 -11.89 11.50 10.01
N LEU A 13 -13.04 10.86 10.25
CA LEU A 13 -13.47 9.69 9.48
C LEU A 13 -13.75 10.03 8.01
N ALA A 14 -14.37 11.19 7.74
CA ALA A 14 -14.55 11.67 6.37
C ALA A 14 -13.21 11.92 5.66
N ALA A 15 -12.28 12.60 6.33
CA ALA A 15 -10.94 12.85 5.79
C ALA A 15 -10.16 11.55 5.56
N ALA A 16 -10.23 10.57 6.47
CA ALA A 16 -9.61 9.27 6.30
C ALA A 16 -10.22 8.48 5.12
N ALA A 17 -11.54 8.56 4.93
CA ALA A 17 -12.23 7.95 3.80
C ALA A 17 -11.94 8.66 2.47
N ASP A 18 -11.72 9.97 2.48
CA ASP A 18 -11.29 10.76 1.32
C ASP A 18 -9.85 10.40 0.92
N VAL A 19 -8.92 10.37 1.88
CA VAL A 19 -7.53 9.92 1.67
C VAL A 19 -7.50 8.49 1.13
N ALA A 20 -8.29 7.57 1.70
CA ALA A 20 -8.38 6.19 1.22
C ALA A 20 -9.00 6.06 -0.18
N ARG A 21 -9.72 7.08 -0.67
CA ARG A 21 -10.28 7.13 -2.03
C ARG A 21 -9.31 7.74 -3.03
N GLU A 22 -8.56 8.76 -2.60
CA GLU A 22 -7.54 9.45 -3.42
C GLU A 22 -6.25 8.63 -3.57
N THR A 23 -5.83 7.93 -2.50
CA THR A 23 -4.69 7.00 -2.51
C THR A 23 -5.11 5.54 -2.65
N GLY A 24 -6.42 5.31 -2.83
CA GLY A 24 -7.01 3.99 -2.97
C GLY A 24 -6.77 3.34 -4.34
N PRO A 25 -7.12 2.05 -4.48
CA PRO A 25 -7.01 1.22 -5.69
C PRO A 25 -7.32 1.85 -7.04
N GLY A 26 -8.15 2.89 -7.09
CA GLY A 26 -8.61 3.50 -8.33
C GLY A 26 -7.49 4.08 -9.19
N SER A 27 -6.31 4.33 -8.61
CA SER A 27 -5.10 4.74 -9.35
C SER A 27 -4.23 3.57 -9.81
N LEU A 28 -4.40 2.36 -9.25
CA LEU A 28 -3.65 1.17 -9.64
C LEU A 28 -4.39 0.45 -10.78
N SER A 29 -4.45 1.08 -11.96
CA SER A 29 -4.74 0.34 -13.19
C SER A 29 -3.56 -0.60 -13.44
N LEU A 30 -3.70 -1.84 -13.00
CA LEU A 30 -2.85 -2.97 -13.38
C LEU A 30 -3.23 -3.50 -14.78
N ASP A 31 -3.84 -2.67 -15.62
CA ASP A 31 -4.10 -3.04 -17.01
C ASP A 31 -2.73 -3.13 -17.68
N ALA A 32 -2.30 -4.35 -17.94
CA ALA A 32 -1.00 -4.66 -18.51
C ALA A 32 -0.87 -4.00 -19.89
N VAL A 33 -0.33 -2.78 -19.94
CA VAL A 33 0.06 -2.14 -21.18
C VAL A 33 1.41 -2.71 -21.60
N GLY A 34 1.35 -3.84 -22.30
CA GLY A 34 2.47 -4.39 -23.06
C GLY A 34 3.40 -5.33 -22.27
N GLY A 35 3.21 -6.65 -22.42
CA GLY A 35 4.21 -7.70 -22.20
C GLY A 35 4.87 -7.84 -20.82
N GLU A 36 4.66 -6.89 -19.92
CA GLU A 36 5.28 -6.83 -18.60
C GLU A 36 4.50 -7.65 -17.58
N SER A 37 5.24 -8.35 -16.71
CA SER A 37 4.69 -9.12 -15.60
C SER A 37 3.87 -8.22 -14.66
N PRO A 38 2.61 -8.58 -14.32
CA PRO A 38 1.81 -7.82 -13.36
C PRO A 38 2.49 -7.61 -12.01
N LEU A 39 3.34 -8.55 -11.60
CA LEU A 39 4.17 -8.44 -10.41
C LEU A 39 5.25 -7.35 -10.57
N ALA A 40 5.89 -7.25 -11.73
CA ALA A 40 6.86 -6.20 -12.02
C ALA A 40 6.21 -4.81 -12.05
N THR A 41 5.03 -4.68 -12.66
CA THR A 41 4.23 -3.44 -12.62
C THR A 41 3.89 -3.06 -11.19
N TYR A 42 3.43 -4.01 -10.37
CA TYR A 42 3.15 -3.78 -8.96
C TYR A 42 4.39 -3.30 -8.19
N ILE A 43 5.57 -3.91 -8.40
CA ILE A 43 6.82 -3.52 -7.75
C ILE A 43 7.18 -2.07 -8.07
N LYS A 44 7.15 -1.68 -9.35
CA LYS A 44 7.49 -0.32 -9.79
C LYS A 44 6.59 0.73 -9.15
N LEU A 45 5.28 0.58 -9.34
CA LEU A 45 4.28 1.51 -8.78
C LEU A 45 4.42 1.59 -7.26
N SER A 46 4.60 0.44 -6.61
CA SER A 46 4.72 0.38 -5.16
C SER A 46 5.98 1.03 -4.61
N ALA A 47 7.12 0.86 -5.29
CA ALA A 47 8.40 1.38 -4.87
C ALA A 47 8.44 2.91 -4.97
N GLU A 48 7.89 3.48 -6.05
CA GLU A 48 7.75 4.93 -6.24
C GLU A 48 6.95 5.57 -5.09
N HIS A 49 5.76 5.03 -4.78
CA HIS A 49 4.92 5.56 -3.71
C HIS A 49 5.53 5.37 -2.31
N ALA A 50 6.41 4.37 -2.12
CA ALA A 50 7.08 4.15 -0.84
C ALA A 50 8.18 5.20 -0.55
N GLU A 51 8.57 6.02 -1.52
CA GLU A 51 9.55 7.11 -1.37
C GLU A 51 8.88 8.48 -1.12
N GLU A 52 7.60 8.64 -1.44
CA GLU A 52 6.93 9.95 -1.49
C GLU A 52 6.30 10.44 -0.16
N SER A 53 6.30 9.66 0.92
CA SER A 53 5.47 9.99 2.10
C SER A 53 5.93 11.21 2.92
N LYS A 54 5.03 12.19 3.05
CA LYS A 54 4.96 13.26 4.08
C LYS A 54 3.86 12.93 5.11
N PRO A 55 3.71 13.75 6.18
CA PRO A 55 4.18 13.50 7.55
C PRO A 55 3.49 12.31 8.25
N SER A 56 4.05 11.92 9.41
CA SER A 56 3.79 10.66 10.11
C SER A 56 2.33 10.20 10.10
N ALA A 57 2.13 8.94 9.72
CA ALA A 57 0.84 8.27 9.77
C ALA A 57 0.37 7.99 11.22
N SER A 58 0.78 8.79 12.20
CA SER A 58 0.44 8.65 13.62
C SER A 58 -1.08 8.55 13.85
N TRP A 59 -1.87 9.19 12.97
CA TRP A 59 -3.33 9.11 12.97
C TRP A 59 -3.87 7.68 12.75
N ILE A 60 -3.16 6.81 12.04
CA ILE A 60 -3.61 5.44 11.78
C ILE A 60 -3.64 4.62 13.07
N PHE A 61 -2.67 4.81 13.97
CA PHE A 61 -2.62 4.11 15.25
C PHE A 61 -3.74 4.56 16.17
N SER A 62 -4.05 5.87 16.19
CA SER A 62 -5.21 6.38 16.91
C SER A 62 -6.52 5.83 16.37
N ALA A 63 -6.68 5.78 15.03
CA ALA A 63 -7.87 5.23 14.40
C ALA A 63 -8.07 3.74 14.73
N ILE A 64 -6.99 2.94 14.73
CA ILE A 64 -7.03 1.52 15.13
C ILE A 64 -7.38 1.36 16.61
N ALA A 65 -6.82 2.20 17.48
CA ALA A 65 -7.10 2.14 18.93
C ALA A 65 -8.57 2.49 19.25
N GLU A 66 -9.17 3.38 18.47
CA GLU A 66 -10.59 3.76 18.61
C GLU A 66 -11.56 2.76 17.97
N ASP A 67 -11.15 2.13 16.87
CA ASP A 67 -11.97 1.17 16.11
C ASP A 67 -11.09 0.02 15.58
N PRO A 68 -11.12 -1.17 16.20
CA PRO A 68 -10.35 -2.33 15.74
C PRO A 68 -10.68 -2.78 14.31
N ASP A 69 -11.90 -2.48 13.84
CA ASP A 69 -12.35 -2.84 12.49
C ASP A 69 -11.96 -1.78 11.45
N PHE A 70 -11.32 -0.68 11.86
CA PHE A 70 -10.90 0.43 10.99
C PHE A 70 -10.08 -0.03 9.78
N LEU A 71 -9.24 -1.05 9.96
CA LEU A 71 -8.39 -1.60 8.89
C LEU A 71 -9.09 -2.59 7.97
N THR A 72 -10.34 -2.98 8.25
CA THR A 72 -11.08 -3.98 7.45
C THR A 72 -11.15 -3.62 5.96
N PRO A 73 -11.43 -2.36 5.56
CA PRO A 73 -11.43 -1.98 4.15
C PRO A 73 -10.03 -2.13 3.52
N ILE A 74 -8.98 -1.71 4.23
CA ILE A 74 -7.58 -1.79 3.76
C ILE A 74 -7.16 -3.25 3.59
N LYS A 75 -7.52 -4.12 4.55
CA LYS A 75 -7.23 -5.56 4.51
C LYS A 75 -7.94 -6.23 3.33
N SER A 76 -9.21 -5.88 3.11
CA SER A 76 -10.02 -6.42 2.01
C SER A 76 -9.41 -6.02 0.66
N PHE A 77 -9.01 -4.77 0.51
CA PHE A 77 -8.35 -4.28 -0.69
C PHE A 77 -7.01 -4.99 -0.95
N ARG A 78 -6.12 -5.04 0.05
CA ARG A 78 -4.84 -5.74 -0.08
C ARG A 78 -5.02 -7.21 -0.46
N ARG A 79 -6.03 -7.88 0.09
CA ARG A 79 -6.38 -9.25 -0.29
C ARG A 79 -6.77 -9.35 -1.76
N GLN A 80 -7.60 -8.43 -2.26
CA GLN A 80 -8.01 -8.44 -3.67
C GLN A 80 -6.81 -8.26 -4.62
N VAL A 81 -5.90 -7.33 -4.32
CA VAL A 81 -4.66 -7.15 -5.09
C VAL A 81 -3.81 -8.42 -5.07
N PHE A 82 -3.62 -9.01 -3.89
CA PHE A 82 -2.83 -10.21 -3.74
C PHE A 82 -3.41 -11.40 -4.54
N GLU A 83 -4.72 -11.63 -4.48
CA GLU A 83 -5.34 -12.72 -5.24
C GLU A 83 -5.27 -12.48 -6.75
N ARG A 84 -5.37 -11.22 -7.21
CA ARG A 84 -5.15 -10.89 -8.63
C ARG A 84 -3.73 -11.22 -9.07
N LEU A 85 -2.72 -10.73 -8.34
CA LEU A 85 -1.31 -11.02 -8.62
C LEU A 85 -1.04 -12.53 -8.60
N LYS A 86 -1.65 -13.26 -7.67
CA LYS A 86 -1.56 -14.72 -7.58
C LYS A 86 -2.19 -15.45 -8.76
N GLY A 87 -3.29 -14.94 -9.31
CA GLY A 87 -3.91 -15.50 -10.52
C GLY A 87 -3.08 -15.27 -11.77
N GLU A 88 -2.28 -14.21 -11.80
CA GLU A 88 -1.53 -13.77 -12.98
C GLU A 88 -0.01 -14.08 -12.91
N THR A 89 0.51 -14.46 -11.74
CA THR A 89 1.93 -14.82 -11.52
C THR A 89 2.10 -16.32 -11.34
N PRO A 90 2.75 -17.05 -12.27
CA PRO A 90 2.94 -18.49 -12.16
C PRO A 90 3.82 -18.94 -10.98
N ASP A 91 4.87 -18.18 -10.66
CA ASP A 91 5.77 -18.48 -9.54
C ASP A 91 5.27 -17.85 -8.24
N LEU A 92 4.62 -18.67 -7.41
CA LEU A 92 4.14 -18.25 -6.10
C LEU A 92 5.27 -17.82 -5.15
N LYS A 93 6.48 -18.38 -5.27
CA LYS A 93 7.61 -17.99 -4.42
C LYS A 93 8.06 -16.58 -4.77
N ALA A 94 8.23 -16.30 -6.07
CA ALA A 94 8.54 -14.96 -6.56
C ALA A 94 7.49 -13.94 -6.09
N LEU A 95 6.20 -14.27 -6.24
CA LEU A 95 5.11 -13.43 -5.74
C LEU A 95 5.24 -13.12 -4.24
N LEU A 96 5.40 -14.15 -3.40
CA LEU A 96 5.45 -13.95 -1.95
C LEU A 96 6.65 -13.10 -1.52
N VAL A 97 7.83 -13.35 -2.11
CA VAL A 97 9.05 -12.59 -1.82
C VAL A 97 8.88 -11.14 -2.25
N CYS A 98 8.49 -10.89 -3.50
CA CYS A 98 8.36 -9.53 -4.02
C CYS A 98 7.24 -8.75 -3.34
N TYR A 99 6.07 -9.36 -3.12
CA TYR A 99 4.95 -8.71 -2.46
C TYR A 99 5.31 -8.31 -1.03
N LEU A 100 5.88 -9.22 -0.23
CA LEU A 100 6.20 -8.93 1.17
C LEU A 100 7.38 -7.97 1.33
N ALA A 101 8.39 -8.02 0.45
CA ALA A 101 9.49 -7.06 0.47
C ALA A 101 8.99 -5.63 0.20
N ILE A 102 8.10 -5.46 -0.77
CA ILE A 102 7.45 -4.19 -1.07
C ILE A 102 6.57 -3.70 0.10
N GLU A 103 5.77 -4.59 0.70
CA GLU A 103 4.99 -4.23 1.90
C GLU A 103 5.90 -3.83 3.07
N GLY A 104 7.07 -4.45 3.20
CA GLY A 104 8.10 -4.10 4.17
C GLY A 104 8.62 -2.69 3.99
N LEU A 105 8.97 -2.29 2.76
CA LEU A 105 9.41 -0.92 2.45
C LEU A 105 8.37 0.13 2.84
N ARG A 106 7.10 -0.10 2.49
CA ARG A 106 6.01 0.80 2.88
C ARG A 106 5.76 0.82 4.38
N SER A 107 5.88 -0.32 5.05
CA SER A 107 5.69 -0.41 6.49
C SER A 107 6.79 0.35 7.22
N MET A 108 8.06 0.16 6.85
CA MET A 108 9.16 0.90 7.45
C MET A 108 8.98 2.41 7.30
N ASN A 109 8.55 2.85 6.12
CA ASN A 109 8.24 4.25 5.88
C ASN A 109 7.06 4.77 6.71
N LEU A 110 5.99 3.97 6.87
CA LEU A 110 4.82 4.30 7.70
C LEU A 110 5.20 4.51 9.18
N PHE A 111 6.13 3.71 9.68
CA PHE A 111 6.59 3.72 11.07
C PHE A 111 7.80 4.63 11.33
N ASP A 112 8.29 5.35 10.31
CA ASP A 112 9.55 6.12 10.38
C ASP A 112 10.73 5.25 10.88
N SER A 113 10.76 4.01 10.42
CA SER A 113 11.76 2.99 10.77
C SER A 113 12.58 2.55 9.55
N ASP A 114 12.73 3.44 8.57
CA ASP A 114 13.56 3.21 7.39
C ASP A 114 15.03 2.98 7.81
N VAL A 115 15.57 1.83 7.42
CA VAL A 115 16.97 1.45 7.71
C VAL A 115 17.86 1.42 6.46
N LEU A 116 17.24 1.40 5.28
CA LEU A 116 17.95 1.26 4.00
C LEU A 116 18.36 2.64 3.49
N SER A 117 19.61 2.74 3.05
CA SER A 117 20.06 3.84 2.20
C SER A 117 19.33 3.82 0.85
N GLN A 118 19.41 4.93 0.10
CA GLN A 118 18.83 4.99 -1.24
C GLN A 118 19.46 3.96 -2.20
N ASP A 119 20.76 3.67 -2.06
CA ASP A 119 21.44 2.66 -2.88
C ASP A 119 20.96 1.25 -2.55
N GLU A 120 20.82 0.91 -1.27
CA GLU A 120 20.30 -0.39 -0.84
C GLU A 120 18.83 -0.58 -1.24
N ARG A 121 18.03 0.49 -1.20
CA ARG A 121 16.65 0.48 -1.69
C ARG A 121 16.59 0.26 -3.19
N ARG A 122 17.40 0.98 -3.98
CA ARG A 122 17.49 0.77 -5.44
C ARG A 122 17.92 -0.65 -5.79
N LEU A 123 18.93 -1.18 -5.07
CA LEU A 123 19.39 -2.55 -5.24
C LEU A 123 18.27 -3.55 -4.95
N LEU A 124 17.56 -3.39 -3.83
CA LEU A 124 16.41 -4.23 -3.49
C LEU A 124 15.36 -4.20 -4.61
N VAL A 125 14.93 -3.02 -5.05
CA VAL A 125 13.92 -2.89 -6.12
C VAL A 125 14.38 -3.57 -7.42
N SER A 126 15.64 -3.38 -7.82
CA SER A 126 16.22 -4.06 -8.98
C SER A 126 16.18 -5.59 -8.83
N SER A 127 16.58 -6.12 -7.67
CA SER A 127 16.55 -7.56 -7.41
C SER A 127 15.12 -8.12 -7.40
N LEU A 128 14.14 -7.37 -6.88
CA LEU A 128 12.73 -7.79 -6.93
C LEU A 128 12.20 -7.84 -8.37
N LEU A 129 12.63 -6.92 -9.23
CA LEU A 129 12.26 -6.92 -10.65
C LEU A 129 12.89 -8.10 -11.40
N GLU A 130 14.13 -8.47 -11.08
CA GLU A 130 14.78 -9.68 -11.61
C GLU A 130 14.06 -10.97 -11.19
N ILE A 131 13.53 -11.02 -9.96
CA ILE A 131 12.74 -12.16 -9.47
C ILE A 131 11.35 -12.21 -10.12
N ALA A 132 10.81 -11.06 -10.53
CA ALA A 132 9.46 -10.93 -11.09
C ALA A 132 9.37 -11.10 -12.61
N GLY A 133 10.51 -11.02 -13.31
CA GLY A 133 10.66 -11.25 -14.75
C GLY A 133 10.93 -12.71 -15.10
#